data_AF-A0A1X2HF69-F1
#
_entry.id   AF-A0A1X2HF69-F1
#
_cell.length_a   1.000
_cell.length_b   1.000
_cell.length_c   1.000
_cell.angle_alpha   90.00
_cell.angle_beta   90.00
_cell.angle_gamma   90.00
#
_symmetry.space_group_name_H-M   'P 1'
#
loop_
_entity.id
_entity.type
_entity.pdbx_description
1 polymer ?
#
loop_
_entity_poly.entity_id
_entity_poly.type
_entity_poly.pdbx_seq_one_letter_code
_entity_poly.pdbx_strand_id
1 'polypeptide(L)'
;MSTDAVRTTSKLSDKVTRDDMDRRQAELPLKSLDLGKNESKFAKALANLLVKLPKFAIEEEANESELCTRYIEPFLAGLFDDPDRDVFLRWTNETTLEFKRNDDDTDRRPDMTITRTCGVKWGTTCGYGEAKSAASGADHHAVCLDLMRLAVFAKDAMDEQRFEGILGIQIVGRMIKFYVLLLPARKLYTMLQLSEIKVPSCLRSLHQLATDPTKVLKILDVFDRLCVPAKDRQLFLDPRNPRQIHAGAATVVVDIDTLKTVMNISRTS
;
A
#
# COMPACT_ATOMS: atom_id res chain seq x y z
N MET A 1 13.91 7.63 11.48
CA MET A 1 14.97 6.64 11.15
C MET A 1 16.33 7.24 11.46
N SER A 2 17.15 6.52 12.23
CA SER A 2 18.50 6.96 12.59
C SER A 2 19.36 7.19 11.34
N THR A 3 20.27 8.18 11.41
CA THR A 3 21.40 8.35 10.49
C THR A 3 22.15 7.04 10.23
N ASP A 4 22.13 6.12 11.18
CA ASP A 4 22.79 4.82 11.09
C ASP A 4 22.15 3.90 10.06
N ALA A 5 20.83 3.91 9.92
CA ALA A 5 20.15 3.08 8.92
C ALA A 5 20.47 3.56 7.50
N VAL A 6 20.45 4.87 7.25
CA VAL A 6 20.81 5.46 5.95
C VAL A 6 22.26 5.13 5.56
N ARG A 7 23.19 5.30 6.52
CA ARG A 7 24.60 4.96 6.34
C ARG A 7 24.78 3.46 6.06
N THR A 8 24.06 2.62 6.81
CA THR A 8 24.11 1.16 6.68
C THR A 8 23.59 0.72 5.31
N THR A 9 22.42 1.19 4.88
CA THR A 9 21.86 0.90 3.55
C THR A 9 22.82 1.29 2.42
N SER A 10 23.41 2.49 2.49
CA SER A 10 24.36 2.97 1.48
C SER A 10 25.59 2.06 1.40
N LYS A 11 26.23 1.81 2.55
CA LYS A 11 27.43 0.96 2.66
C LYS A 11 27.19 -0.45 2.13
N LEU A 12 26.05 -1.05 2.46
CA LEU A 12 25.74 -2.42 2.03
C LEU A 12 25.41 -2.48 0.54
N SER A 13 24.66 -1.51 0.02
CA SER A 13 24.35 -1.42 -1.41
C SER A 13 25.63 -1.31 -2.25
N ASP A 14 26.60 -0.51 -1.81
CA ASP A 14 27.90 -0.37 -2.47
C ASP A 14 28.70 -1.67 -2.48
N LYS A 15 28.81 -2.34 -1.33
CA LYS A 15 29.54 -3.62 -1.21
C LYS A 15 28.94 -4.70 -2.12
N VAL A 16 27.61 -4.82 -2.14
CA VAL A 16 26.91 -5.79 -2.99
C VAL A 16 27.08 -5.43 -4.47
N THR A 17 27.10 -4.14 -4.81
CA THR A 17 27.31 -3.69 -6.19
C THR A 17 28.72 -4.01 -6.69
N ARG A 18 29.72 -4.00 -5.80
CA ARG A 18 31.14 -4.29 -6.09
C ARG A 18 31.51 -5.77 -5.99
N ASP A 19 30.57 -6.64 -5.67
CA ASP A 19 30.82 -8.07 -5.39
C ASP A 19 31.72 -8.33 -4.16
N ASP A 20 31.86 -7.34 -3.28
CA ASP A 20 32.62 -7.46 -2.02
C ASP A 20 31.82 -8.20 -0.93
N MET A 21 30.53 -8.44 -1.17
CA MET A 21 29.60 -9.05 -0.21
C MET A 21 28.41 -9.65 -0.95
N ASP A 22 27.98 -10.83 -0.52
CA ASP A 22 26.76 -11.42 -1.06
C ASP A 22 25.49 -10.80 -0.43
N ARG A 23 24.36 -10.95 -1.12
CA ARG A 23 23.08 -10.35 -0.72
C ARG A 23 22.54 -10.89 0.60
N ARG A 24 22.80 -12.16 0.93
CA ARG A 24 22.32 -12.79 2.18
C ARG A 24 23.08 -12.23 3.37
N GLN A 25 24.40 -12.04 3.23
CA GLN A 25 25.21 -11.37 4.24
C GLN A 25 24.79 -9.90 4.43
N ALA A 26 24.44 -9.22 3.34
CA ALA A 26 24.10 -7.81 3.37
C ALA A 26 22.73 -7.50 3.98
N GLU A 27 21.78 -8.43 4.04
CA GLU A 27 20.47 -8.16 4.67
C GLU A 27 20.50 -8.22 6.20
N LEU A 28 21.41 -9.00 6.79
CA LEU A 28 21.47 -9.21 8.24
C LEU A 28 21.69 -7.91 9.03
N PRO A 29 22.64 -7.03 8.66
CA PRO A 29 22.89 -5.82 9.44
C PRO A 29 21.72 -4.84 9.43
N LEU A 30 20.89 -4.83 8.39
CA LEU A 30 19.68 -3.99 8.34
C LEU A 30 18.59 -4.54 9.26
N LYS A 31 18.43 -5.86 9.32
CA LYS A 31 17.44 -6.53 10.18
C LYS A 31 17.84 -6.50 11.66
N SER A 32 19.12 -6.32 11.98
CA SER A 32 19.64 -6.29 13.35
C SER A 32 19.77 -4.88 13.95
N LEU A 33 19.34 -3.83 13.26
CA LEU A 33 19.36 -2.47 13.81
C LEU A 33 18.38 -2.36 14.97
N ASP A 34 18.82 -1.74 16.07
CA ASP A 34 17.94 -1.41 17.19
C ASP A 34 17.08 -0.20 16.83
N LEU A 35 15.82 -0.47 16.46
CA LEU A 35 14.90 0.51 15.89
C LEU A 35 13.50 0.35 16.51
N GLY A 36 12.74 1.45 16.52
CA GLY A 36 11.33 1.41 16.88
C GLY A 36 10.50 0.60 15.89
N LYS A 37 9.30 0.17 16.30
CA LYS A 37 8.41 -0.74 15.52
C LYS A 37 8.31 -0.39 14.02
N ASN A 38 7.95 0.86 13.69
CA ASN A 38 7.75 1.28 12.29
C ASN A 38 9.06 1.44 11.53
N GLU A 39 10.14 1.79 12.23
CA GLU A 39 11.47 1.91 11.62
C GLU A 39 12.04 0.53 11.32
N SER A 40 11.78 -0.47 12.17
CA SER A 40 12.12 -1.88 11.90
C SER A 40 11.38 -2.43 10.68
N LYS A 41 10.09 -2.09 10.51
CA LYS A 41 9.32 -2.42 9.28
C LYS A 41 9.96 -1.77 8.05
N PHE A 42 10.34 -0.50 8.13
CA PHE A 42 11.00 0.16 7.01
C PHE A 42 12.39 -0.44 6.71
N ALA A 43 13.17 -0.78 7.74
CA ALA A 43 14.44 -1.48 7.58
C ALA A 43 14.27 -2.87 6.93
N LYS A 44 13.20 -3.61 7.29
CA LYS A 44 12.80 -4.88 6.64
C LYS A 44 12.51 -4.65 5.15
N ALA A 45 11.77 -3.59 4.80
CA ALA A 45 11.49 -3.24 3.40
C ALA A 45 12.78 -2.90 2.61
N LEU A 46 13.72 -2.16 3.21
CA LEU A 46 15.02 -1.88 2.60
C LEU A 46 15.85 -3.16 2.40
N ALA A 47 15.85 -4.07 3.38
CA ALA A 47 16.55 -5.35 3.29
C ALA A 47 15.96 -6.25 2.19
N ASN A 48 14.63 -6.33 2.11
CA ASN A 48 13.93 -7.08 1.06
C ASN A 48 14.29 -6.55 -0.34
N LEU A 49 14.29 -5.22 -0.51
CA LEU A 49 14.74 -4.58 -1.76
C LEU A 49 16.22 -4.84 -2.05
N LEU A 50 17.09 -4.79 -1.04
CA LEU A 50 18.51 -5.10 -1.19
C LEU A 50 18.72 -6.52 -1.76
N VAL A 51 17.91 -7.48 -1.34
CA VAL A 51 18.00 -8.85 -1.85
C VAL A 51 17.45 -8.96 -3.28
N LYS A 52 16.42 -8.20 -3.64
CA LYS A 52 15.67 -8.38 -4.89
C LYS A 52 16.12 -7.50 -6.05
N LEU A 53 16.56 -6.27 -5.79
CA LEU A 53 16.87 -5.29 -6.83
C LEU A 53 18.12 -5.65 -7.64
N PRO A 54 18.15 -5.37 -8.95
CA PRO A 54 19.37 -5.50 -9.74
C PRO A 54 20.44 -4.51 -9.26
N LYS A 55 21.72 -4.81 -9.56
CA LYS A 55 22.84 -3.91 -9.23
C LYS A 55 22.72 -2.58 -9.98
N PHE A 56 22.35 -2.66 -11.25
CA PHE A 56 22.16 -1.55 -12.17
C PHE A 56 20.71 -1.47 -12.63
N ALA A 57 20.26 -0.30 -13.07
CA ALA A 57 18.93 -0.18 -13.63
C ALA A 57 18.87 -0.97 -14.94
N ILE A 58 17.76 -1.68 -15.15
CA ILE A 58 17.43 -2.35 -16.40
C ILE A 58 16.74 -1.31 -17.29
N GLU A 59 17.10 -1.26 -18.57
CA GLU A 59 16.58 -0.27 -19.51
C GLU A 59 15.19 -0.66 -20.02
N GLU A 60 14.96 -1.97 -20.19
CA GLU A 60 13.67 -2.53 -20.57
C GLU A 60 12.60 -2.20 -19.53
N GLU A 61 11.42 -1.82 -20.02
CA GLU A 61 10.28 -1.57 -19.15
C GLU A 61 9.74 -2.89 -18.59
N ALA A 62 9.67 -2.95 -17.25
CA ALA A 62 9.02 -4.06 -16.57
C ALA A 62 7.52 -4.05 -16.88
N ASN A 63 7.00 -5.20 -17.32
CA ASN A 63 5.56 -5.42 -17.34
C ASN A 63 4.98 -5.43 -15.91
N GLU A 64 3.66 -5.44 -15.78
CA GLU A 64 2.99 -5.37 -14.48
C GLU A 64 3.39 -6.49 -13.51
N SER A 65 3.49 -7.73 -13.99
CA SER A 65 3.87 -8.88 -13.16
C SER A 65 5.32 -8.78 -12.66
N GLU A 66 6.25 -8.41 -13.53
CA GLU A 66 7.64 -8.15 -13.14
C GLU A 66 7.73 -6.96 -12.18
N LEU A 67 7.02 -5.87 -12.48
CA LEU A 67 6.95 -4.70 -11.62
C LEU A 67 6.53 -5.09 -10.19
N CYS A 68 5.41 -5.80 -10.07
CA CYS A 68 4.86 -6.24 -8.80
C CYS A 68 5.85 -7.15 -8.06
N THR A 69 6.35 -8.20 -8.69
CA THR A 69 7.16 -9.23 -8.01
C THR A 69 8.61 -8.83 -7.73
N ARG A 70 9.22 -7.98 -8.58
CA ARG A 70 10.63 -7.58 -8.47
C ARG A 70 10.82 -6.36 -7.59
N TYR A 71 9.92 -5.38 -7.69
CA TYR A 71 10.10 -4.06 -7.09
C TYR A 71 9.11 -3.78 -5.97
N ILE A 72 7.82 -3.98 -6.22
CA ILE A 72 6.76 -3.51 -5.31
C ILE A 72 6.56 -4.48 -4.13
N GLU A 73 6.42 -5.77 -4.41
CA GLU A 73 6.20 -6.82 -3.41
C GLU A 73 7.28 -6.82 -2.31
N PRO A 74 8.59 -6.81 -2.61
CA PRO A 74 9.61 -6.81 -1.56
C PRO A 74 9.50 -5.59 -0.63
N PHE A 75 9.14 -4.43 -1.19
CA PHE A 75 8.95 -3.21 -0.43
C PHE A 75 7.70 -3.29 0.45
N LEU A 76 6.54 -3.56 -0.14
CA LEU A 76 5.27 -3.57 0.60
C LEU A 76 5.19 -4.70 1.63
N ALA A 77 5.71 -5.90 1.31
CA ALA A 77 5.78 -6.99 2.27
C ALA A 77 6.68 -6.65 3.48
N GLY A 78 7.75 -5.85 3.27
CA GLY A 78 8.54 -5.36 4.39
C GLY A 78 7.76 -4.42 5.32
N LEU A 79 6.81 -3.67 4.78
CA LEU A 79 6.00 -2.69 5.52
C LEU A 79 4.77 -3.30 6.19
N PHE A 80 4.04 -4.18 5.49
CA PHE A 80 2.69 -4.59 5.86
C PHE A 80 2.51 -6.09 6.10
N ASP A 81 3.46 -6.93 5.67
CA ASP A 81 3.39 -8.38 5.91
C ASP A 81 3.98 -8.73 7.29
N ASP A 82 3.10 -9.21 8.18
CA ASP A 82 3.38 -9.57 9.56
C ASP A 82 2.60 -10.84 9.97
N PRO A 83 3.04 -12.02 9.50
CA PRO A 83 2.37 -13.28 9.79
C PRO A 83 2.29 -13.60 11.29
N ASP A 84 3.24 -13.14 12.09
CA ASP A 84 3.24 -13.31 13.55
C ASP A 84 2.07 -12.55 14.23
N ARG A 85 1.49 -11.58 13.51
CA ARG A 85 0.30 -10.83 13.93
C ARG A 85 -0.90 -11.11 13.04
N ASP A 86 -0.89 -12.25 12.35
CA ASP A 86 -1.96 -12.68 11.47
C ASP A 86 -2.23 -11.72 10.30
N VAL A 87 -1.27 -10.85 9.91
CA VAL A 87 -1.42 -9.88 8.81
C VAL A 87 -0.64 -10.33 7.60
N PHE A 88 -1.33 -10.45 6.46
CA PHE A 88 -0.75 -10.94 5.22
C PHE A 88 -0.96 -9.94 4.10
N LEU A 89 0.11 -9.57 3.40
CA LEU A 89 0.03 -8.90 2.12
C LEU A 89 -0.08 -9.96 1.02
N ARG A 90 -1.06 -9.80 0.14
CA ARG A 90 -1.44 -10.83 -0.84
C ARG A 90 -1.71 -10.20 -2.18
N TRP A 91 -1.01 -10.65 -3.23
CA TRP A 91 -1.45 -10.45 -4.61
C TRP A 91 -2.58 -11.43 -4.92
N THR A 92 -3.72 -10.93 -5.40
CA THR A 92 -4.94 -11.70 -5.55
C THR A 92 -5.54 -11.51 -6.93
N ASN A 93 -6.15 -12.56 -7.46
CA ASN A 93 -7.11 -12.50 -8.56
C ASN A 93 -8.48 -13.01 -8.07
N GLU A 94 -8.80 -12.69 -6.82
CA GLU A 94 -10.01 -13.14 -6.14
C GLU A 94 -10.94 -11.95 -5.90
N THR A 95 -12.25 -12.20 -5.86
CA THR A 95 -13.21 -11.20 -5.40
C THR A 95 -12.97 -10.88 -3.94
N THR A 96 -13.31 -9.64 -3.55
CA THR A 96 -13.11 -9.19 -2.16
C THR A 96 -13.94 -10.03 -1.18
N LEU A 97 -13.54 -10.05 0.09
CA LEU A 97 -14.20 -10.87 1.13
C LEU A 97 -15.68 -10.51 1.30
N GLU A 98 -16.01 -9.23 1.07
CA GLU A 98 -17.36 -8.67 1.08
C GLU A 98 -18.25 -9.32 0.01
N PHE A 99 -17.68 -9.51 -1.19
CA PHE A 99 -18.42 -9.96 -2.37
C PHE A 99 -18.34 -11.45 -2.64
N LYS A 100 -17.48 -12.23 -1.98
CA LYS A 100 -17.52 -13.71 -2.02
C LYS A 100 -18.84 -14.33 -1.58
N ARG A 101 -19.79 -13.54 -1.09
CA ARG A 101 -21.16 -13.94 -0.75
C ARG A 101 -22.16 -13.82 -1.91
N ASN A 102 -21.81 -13.12 -2.99
CA ASN A 102 -22.65 -12.91 -4.18
C ASN A 102 -21.86 -13.28 -5.45
N ASP A 103 -22.33 -14.29 -6.20
CA ASP A 103 -21.54 -15.02 -7.21
C ASP A 103 -21.29 -14.31 -8.56
N ASP A 104 -21.84 -13.11 -8.80
CA ASP A 104 -22.02 -12.60 -10.18
C ASP A 104 -21.10 -11.45 -10.65
N ASP A 105 -20.14 -10.95 -9.84
CA ASP A 105 -19.37 -9.75 -10.24
C ASP A 105 -17.86 -10.02 -10.36
N THR A 106 -17.40 -10.26 -11.59
CA THR A 106 -15.98 -10.53 -11.92
C THR A 106 -15.10 -9.27 -11.89
N ASP A 107 -15.69 -8.07 -11.87
CA ASP A 107 -14.97 -6.80 -11.97
C ASP A 107 -14.46 -6.26 -10.61
N ARG A 108 -14.80 -6.95 -9.50
CA ARG A 108 -14.46 -6.54 -8.13
C ARG A 108 -13.27 -7.29 -7.55
N ARG A 109 -12.17 -7.32 -8.30
CA ARG A 109 -10.95 -8.02 -7.92
C ARG A 109 -9.81 -7.02 -7.78
N PRO A 110 -9.40 -6.68 -6.55
CA PRO A 110 -8.19 -5.89 -6.36
C PRO A 110 -6.97 -6.73 -6.72
N ASP A 111 -5.96 -6.11 -7.33
CA ASP A 111 -4.68 -6.78 -7.61
C ASP A 111 -4.00 -7.25 -6.32
N MET A 112 -4.15 -6.49 -5.22
CA MET A 112 -3.60 -6.87 -3.92
C MET A 112 -4.52 -6.52 -2.75
N THR A 113 -4.36 -7.26 -1.64
CA THR A 113 -5.00 -6.99 -0.36
C THR A 113 -4.03 -7.10 0.81
N ILE A 114 -4.30 -6.36 1.89
CA ILE A 114 -3.68 -6.57 3.20
C ILE A 114 -4.76 -7.14 4.11
N THR A 115 -4.67 -8.43 4.41
CA THR A 115 -5.74 -9.20 5.04
C THR A 115 -5.26 -9.81 6.36
N ARG A 116 -6.11 -9.72 7.38
CA ARG A 116 -5.96 -10.39 8.66
C ARG A 116 -6.63 -11.77 8.63
N THR A 117 -5.98 -12.79 9.17
CA THR A 117 -6.59 -14.12 9.38
C THR A 117 -7.45 -14.13 10.65
N CYS A 118 -8.38 -15.09 10.69
CA CYS A 118 -9.15 -15.46 11.86
C CYS A 118 -9.08 -16.99 11.99
N GLY A 119 -8.04 -17.47 12.67
CA GLY A 119 -7.68 -18.89 12.67
C GLY A 119 -7.26 -19.34 11.27
N VAL A 120 -7.91 -20.38 10.73
CA VAL A 120 -7.57 -20.98 9.43
C VAL A 120 -8.23 -20.29 8.23
N LYS A 121 -8.93 -19.16 8.44
CA LYS A 121 -9.66 -18.43 7.39
C LYS A 121 -9.18 -16.99 7.26
N TRP A 122 -9.36 -16.41 6.08
CA TRP A 122 -9.29 -14.96 5.91
C TRP A 122 -10.42 -14.29 6.68
N GLY A 123 -10.08 -13.29 7.50
CA GLY A 123 -11.01 -12.60 8.38
C GLY A 123 -11.41 -11.23 7.85
N THR A 124 -10.52 -10.26 7.97
CA THR A 124 -10.80 -8.85 7.65
C THR A 124 -9.72 -8.28 6.74
N THR A 125 -10.09 -7.39 5.83
CA THR A 125 -9.16 -6.70 4.92
C THR A 125 -9.03 -5.25 5.35
N CYS A 126 -7.78 -4.84 5.59
CA CYS A 126 -7.43 -3.52 6.10
C CYS A 126 -6.73 -2.63 5.06
N GLY A 127 -6.51 -3.17 3.85
CA GLY A 127 -6.07 -2.38 2.71
C GLY A 127 -6.24 -3.10 1.38
N TYR A 128 -6.34 -2.30 0.32
CA TYR A 128 -6.49 -2.74 -1.06
C TYR A 128 -5.45 -2.07 -1.95
N GLY A 129 -5.04 -2.76 -3.01
CA GLY A 129 -4.09 -2.25 -4.00
C GLY A 129 -4.50 -2.53 -5.43
N GLU A 130 -4.22 -1.56 -6.31
CA GLU A 130 -4.31 -1.67 -7.77
C GLU A 130 -2.96 -1.27 -8.36
N ALA A 131 -2.50 -2.04 -9.35
CA ALA A 131 -1.20 -1.87 -9.97
C ALA A 131 -1.29 -1.75 -11.49
N LYS A 132 -0.44 -0.90 -12.05
CA LYS A 132 -0.26 -0.73 -13.48
C LYS A 132 1.21 -0.58 -13.82
N SER A 133 1.58 -1.09 -14.99
CA SER A 133 2.91 -0.87 -15.56
C SER A 133 3.20 0.61 -15.83
N ALA A 134 4.46 0.97 -16.03
CA ALA A 134 4.83 2.35 -16.36
C ALA A 134 4.22 2.81 -17.70
N ALA A 135 4.18 1.92 -18.71
CA ALA A 135 3.59 2.18 -20.01
C ALA A 135 2.09 2.56 -19.93
N SER A 136 1.37 1.95 -18.99
CA SER A 136 -0.05 2.24 -18.74
C SER A 136 -0.28 3.59 -18.06
N GLY A 137 0.76 4.25 -17.55
CA GLY A 137 0.62 5.51 -16.80
C GLY A 137 0.15 6.71 -17.62
N ALA A 138 0.28 6.65 -18.95
CA ALA A 138 -0.24 7.67 -19.86
C ALA A 138 -1.76 7.55 -20.07
N ASP A 139 -2.36 6.39 -19.77
CA ASP A 139 -3.80 6.20 -19.79
C ASP A 139 -4.41 6.73 -18.48
N HIS A 140 -4.58 8.04 -18.43
CA HIS A 140 -5.18 8.71 -17.27
C HIS A 140 -6.59 8.20 -16.95
N HIS A 141 -7.34 7.75 -17.95
CA HIS A 141 -8.66 7.17 -17.73
C HIS A 141 -8.55 5.86 -16.95
N ALA A 142 -7.69 4.93 -17.39
CA ALA A 142 -7.45 3.67 -16.69
C ALA A 142 -6.94 3.90 -15.26
N VAL A 143 -5.95 4.79 -15.08
CA VAL A 143 -5.41 5.11 -13.74
C VAL A 143 -6.48 5.74 -12.83
N CYS A 144 -7.35 6.60 -13.36
CA CYS A 144 -8.48 7.14 -12.59
C CYS A 144 -9.50 6.06 -12.21
N LEU A 145 -9.77 5.14 -13.12
CA LEU A 145 -10.71 4.04 -12.87
C LEU A 145 -10.22 3.14 -11.74
N ASP A 146 -8.93 2.80 -11.72
CA ASP A 146 -8.32 2.03 -10.61
C ASP A 146 -8.43 2.77 -9.27
N LEU A 147 -8.26 4.11 -9.26
CA LEU A 147 -8.45 4.88 -8.03
C LEU A 147 -9.91 4.83 -7.54
N MET A 148 -10.88 4.94 -8.45
CA MET A 148 -12.29 4.82 -8.09
C MET A 148 -12.62 3.42 -7.56
N ARG A 149 -12.05 2.37 -8.19
CA ARG A 149 -12.17 0.98 -7.71
C ARG A 149 -11.60 0.82 -6.30
N LEU A 150 -10.41 1.35 -6.04
CA LEU A 150 -9.83 1.37 -4.68
C LEU A 150 -10.74 2.04 -3.66
N ALA A 151 -11.36 3.16 -4.02
CA ALA A 151 -12.27 3.87 -3.15
C ALA A 151 -13.53 3.03 -2.84
N VAL A 152 -14.07 2.35 -3.84
CA VAL A 152 -15.23 1.45 -3.70
C VAL A 152 -14.88 0.25 -2.81
N PHE A 153 -13.76 -0.43 -3.07
CA PHE A 153 -13.31 -1.55 -2.22
C PHE A 153 -13.11 -1.13 -0.78
N ALA A 154 -12.43 -0.01 -0.55
CA ALA A 154 -12.20 0.51 0.78
C ALA A 154 -13.51 0.88 1.49
N LYS A 155 -14.47 1.45 0.77
CA LYS A 155 -15.79 1.82 1.33
C LYS A 155 -16.57 0.57 1.73
N ASP A 156 -16.64 -0.40 0.84
CA ASP A 156 -17.41 -1.62 1.07
C ASP A 156 -16.81 -2.43 2.23
N ALA A 157 -15.48 -2.53 2.32
CA ALA A 157 -14.80 -3.14 3.47
C ALA A 157 -15.04 -2.37 4.77
N MET A 158 -14.97 -1.04 4.72
CA MET A 158 -15.25 -0.18 5.87
C MET A 158 -16.66 -0.38 6.40
N ASP A 159 -17.66 -0.45 5.52
CA ASP A 159 -19.06 -0.65 5.89
C ASP A 159 -19.29 -2.04 6.49
N GLU A 160 -18.82 -3.08 5.81
CA GLU A 160 -19.10 -4.46 6.22
C GLU A 160 -18.30 -4.88 7.45
N GLN A 161 -17.02 -4.53 7.48
CA GLN A 161 -16.09 -4.97 8.52
C GLN A 161 -16.01 -3.97 9.68
N ARG A 162 -16.58 -2.75 9.52
CA ARG A 162 -16.61 -1.66 10.51
C ARG A 162 -15.21 -1.25 10.94
N PHE A 163 -14.45 -0.68 10.02
CA PHE A 163 -13.09 -0.17 10.28
C PHE A 163 -13.09 1.36 10.44
N GLU A 164 -12.17 1.91 11.25
CA GLU A 164 -12.00 3.37 11.38
C GLU A 164 -11.42 3.98 10.08
N GLY A 165 -10.62 3.20 9.37
CA GLY A 165 -10.05 3.54 8.08
C GLY A 165 -9.61 2.31 7.30
N ILE A 166 -9.48 2.47 5.99
CA ILE A 166 -8.95 1.42 5.10
C ILE A 166 -7.83 2.02 4.24
N LEU A 167 -6.71 1.32 4.13
CA LEU A 167 -5.58 1.76 3.32
C LEU A 167 -5.85 1.49 1.83
N GLY A 168 -5.67 2.50 0.98
CA GLY A 168 -5.64 2.35 -0.47
C GLY A 168 -4.21 2.48 -1.01
N ILE A 169 -3.82 1.61 -1.93
CA ILE A 169 -2.48 1.61 -2.53
C ILE A 169 -2.62 1.64 -4.05
N GLN A 170 -2.23 2.74 -4.69
CA GLN A 170 -2.20 2.83 -6.15
C GLN A 170 -0.76 2.79 -6.65
N ILE A 171 -0.48 1.89 -7.57
CA ILE A 171 0.86 1.70 -8.14
C ILE A 171 0.81 1.98 -9.64
N VAL A 172 1.65 2.89 -10.11
CA VAL A 172 1.87 3.14 -11.54
C VAL A 172 3.36 3.14 -11.81
N GLY A 173 3.83 2.12 -12.52
CA GLY A 173 5.26 1.82 -12.55
C GLY A 173 5.81 1.69 -11.13
N ARG A 174 6.95 2.32 -10.85
CA ARG A 174 7.57 2.29 -9.50
C ARG A 174 7.07 3.37 -8.55
N MET A 175 6.07 4.14 -8.94
CA MET A 175 5.46 5.17 -8.08
C MET A 175 4.30 4.54 -7.31
N ILE A 176 4.33 4.65 -6.00
CA ILE A 176 3.28 4.17 -5.11
C ILE A 176 2.64 5.38 -4.43
N LYS A 177 1.34 5.57 -4.63
CA LYS A 177 0.53 6.53 -3.89
C LYS A 177 -0.26 5.78 -2.82
N PHE A 178 -0.14 6.25 -1.58
CA PHE A 178 -0.86 5.73 -0.45
C PHE A 178 -2.02 6.65 -0.10
N TYR A 179 -3.17 6.06 0.17
CA TYR A 179 -4.38 6.75 0.56
C TYR A 179 -4.95 6.11 1.83
N VAL A 180 -5.75 6.86 2.57
CA VAL A 180 -6.63 6.31 3.60
C VAL A 180 -8.06 6.74 3.31
N LEU A 181 -8.98 5.78 3.27
CA LEU A 181 -10.40 6.06 3.30
C LEU A 181 -10.85 6.18 4.77
N LEU A 182 -11.61 7.22 5.09
CA LEU A 182 -12.18 7.50 6.41
C LEU A 182 -13.67 7.81 6.29
N LEU A 183 -14.42 7.64 7.38
CA LEU A 183 -15.82 8.05 7.53
C LEU A 183 -15.95 9.15 8.60
N PRO A 184 -15.52 10.39 8.32
CA PRO A 184 -15.56 11.48 9.30
C PRO A 184 -16.98 11.86 9.76
N ALA A 185 -17.99 11.63 8.92
CA ALA A 185 -19.39 11.85 9.25
C ALA A 185 -20.27 10.82 8.53
N ARG A 186 -21.50 10.63 9.01
CA ARG A 186 -22.46 9.69 8.42
C ARG A 186 -22.59 9.90 6.92
N LYS A 187 -22.40 8.82 6.15
CA LYS A 187 -22.46 8.77 4.68
C LYS A 187 -21.46 9.67 3.92
N LEU A 188 -20.52 10.30 4.62
CA LEU A 188 -19.47 11.12 4.04
C LEU A 188 -18.14 10.37 4.13
N TYR A 189 -17.77 9.69 3.05
CA TYR A 189 -16.49 8.99 2.96
C TYR A 189 -15.46 9.93 2.37
N THR A 190 -14.26 9.94 2.93
CA THR A 190 -13.17 10.79 2.45
C THR A 190 -11.95 9.95 2.17
N MET A 191 -11.45 9.99 0.93
CA MET A 191 -10.21 9.33 0.54
C MET A 191 -9.09 10.37 0.48
N LEU A 192 -8.15 10.27 1.41
CA LEU A 192 -7.06 11.24 1.57
C LEU A 192 -5.74 10.63 1.11
N GLN A 193 -5.02 11.32 0.22
CA GLN A 193 -3.65 10.94 -0.13
C GLN A 193 -2.70 11.20 1.05
N LEU A 194 -2.03 10.15 1.52
CA LEU A 194 -1.10 10.22 2.64
C LEU A 194 0.28 10.70 2.20
N SER A 195 0.81 10.04 1.15
CA SER A 195 2.12 10.32 0.56
C SER A 195 2.30 9.52 -0.74
N GLU A 196 3.27 9.96 -1.54
CA GLU A 196 3.80 9.24 -2.69
C GLU A 196 5.25 8.80 -2.43
N ILE A 197 5.59 7.59 -2.87
CA ILE A 197 6.91 6.97 -2.72
C ILE A 197 7.35 6.40 -4.07
N LYS A 198 8.60 6.68 -4.46
CA LYS A 198 9.25 6.06 -5.61
C LYS A 198 10.11 4.89 -5.17
N VAL A 199 9.81 3.69 -5.64
CA VAL A 199 10.63 2.50 -5.39
C VAL A 199 11.89 2.54 -6.27
N PRO A 200 13.09 2.32 -5.69
CA PRO A 200 14.35 2.26 -6.42
C PRO A 200 14.33 1.23 -7.56
N SER A 201 14.99 1.52 -8.69
CA SER A 201 15.16 0.54 -9.80
C SER A 201 16.32 -0.40 -9.57
N CYS A 202 17.28 -0.01 -8.73
CA CYS A 202 18.51 -0.77 -8.52
C CYS A 202 19.17 -0.40 -7.20
N LEU A 203 20.18 -1.18 -6.81
CA LEU A 203 20.93 -0.98 -5.57
C LEU A 203 21.59 0.40 -5.48
N ARG A 204 22.09 0.96 -6.59
CA ARG A 204 22.68 2.31 -6.60
C ARG A 204 21.70 3.39 -6.16
N SER A 205 20.40 3.20 -6.38
CA SER A 205 19.35 4.14 -5.99
C SER A 205 18.69 3.81 -4.64
N LEU A 206 19.04 2.69 -4.00
CA LEU A 206 18.36 2.23 -2.78
C LEU A 206 18.54 3.20 -1.59
N HIS A 207 19.71 3.82 -1.47
CA HIS A 207 20.00 4.80 -0.41
C HIS A 207 19.08 6.04 -0.47
N GLN A 208 18.60 6.41 -1.67
CA GLN A 208 17.72 7.57 -1.83
C GLN A 208 16.40 7.35 -1.10
N LEU A 209 15.86 6.13 -1.16
CA LEU A 209 14.66 5.76 -0.40
C LEU A 209 14.91 5.82 1.11
N ALA A 210 16.08 5.40 1.57
CA ALA A 210 16.43 5.46 2.99
C ALA A 210 16.57 6.90 3.54
N THR A 211 16.89 7.87 2.67
CA THR A 211 17.24 9.24 3.10
C THR A 211 16.04 10.03 3.66
N ASP A 212 14.82 9.75 3.18
CA ASP A 212 13.60 10.36 3.69
C ASP A 212 12.60 9.29 4.18
N PRO A 213 12.76 8.80 5.42
CA PRO A 213 11.85 7.81 6.00
C PRO A 213 10.50 8.41 6.38
N THR A 214 10.37 9.74 6.46
CA THR A 214 9.23 10.40 7.12
C THR A 214 7.91 10.04 6.49
N LYS A 215 7.89 9.96 5.15
CA LYS A 215 6.75 9.54 4.34
C LYS A 215 6.30 8.12 4.69
N VAL A 216 7.23 7.17 4.72
CA VAL A 216 6.95 5.76 5.06
C VAL A 216 6.45 5.64 6.50
N LEU A 217 7.13 6.31 7.45
CA LEU A 217 6.78 6.24 8.86
C LEU A 217 5.38 6.85 9.12
N LYS A 218 5.02 7.92 8.42
CA LYS A 218 3.66 8.49 8.45
C LYS A 218 2.62 7.50 7.95
N ILE A 219 2.89 6.82 6.83
CA ILE A 219 1.96 5.80 6.29
C ILE A 219 1.79 4.65 7.28
N LEU A 220 2.87 4.13 7.86
CA LEU A 220 2.84 3.06 8.85
C LEU A 220 2.09 3.46 10.13
N ASP A 221 2.31 4.69 10.61
CA ASP A 221 1.59 5.24 11.76
C ASP A 221 0.08 5.34 11.49
N VAL A 222 -0.31 5.87 10.33
CA VAL A 222 -1.73 5.94 9.92
C VAL A 222 -2.33 4.54 9.79
N PHE A 223 -1.61 3.60 9.19
CA PHE A 223 -2.06 2.22 9.06
C PHE A 223 -2.30 1.57 10.43
N ASP A 224 -1.33 1.66 11.33
CA ASP A 224 -1.43 1.07 12.67
C ASP A 224 -2.52 1.71 13.53
N ARG A 225 -2.77 3.02 13.39
CA ARG A 225 -3.77 3.75 14.19
C ARG A 225 -5.18 3.68 13.64
N LEU A 226 -5.35 3.77 12.32
CA LEU A 226 -6.66 3.95 11.68
C LEU A 226 -7.14 2.70 10.94
N CYS A 227 -6.25 1.83 10.44
CA CYS A 227 -6.66 0.62 9.72
C CYS A 227 -6.99 -0.54 10.68
N VAL A 228 -7.90 -0.25 11.61
CA VAL A 228 -8.32 -1.11 12.72
C VAL A 228 -9.85 -1.14 12.84
N PRO A 229 -10.43 -2.18 13.47
CA PRO A 229 -11.86 -2.24 13.75
C PRO A 229 -12.32 -1.04 14.60
N ALA A 230 -13.43 -0.44 14.19
CA ALA A 230 -14.01 0.74 14.81
C ALA A 230 -14.55 0.45 16.21
N LYS A 231 -14.20 1.35 17.14
CA LYS A 231 -14.72 1.34 18.51
C LYS A 231 -16.15 1.87 18.58
N ASP A 232 -16.44 2.95 17.86
CA ASP A 232 -17.78 3.53 17.77
C ASP A 232 -18.53 3.02 16.54
N ARG A 233 -19.60 2.26 16.80
CA ARG A 233 -20.43 1.65 15.75
C ARG A 233 -21.54 2.58 15.26
N GLN A 234 -21.82 3.69 15.94
CA GLN A 234 -22.99 4.54 15.63
C GLN A 234 -22.87 5.31 14.31
N LEU A 235 -21.66 5.47 13.78
CA LEU A 235 -21.41 6.09 12.48
C LEU A 235 -21.83 5.20 11.30
N PHE A 236 -21.86 3.88 11.50
CA PHE A 236 -22.13 2.90 10.45
C PHE A 236 -23.61 2.48 10.39
N LEU A 237 -24.40 2.78 11.42
CA LEU A 237 -25.78 2.28 11.58
C LEU A 237 -26.82 3.28 11.05
N ASP A 238 -27.87 2.78 10.39
CA ASP A 238 -29.05 3.58 10.03
C ASP A 238 -29.82 4.00 11.30
N PRO A 239 -29.99 5.31 11.58
CA PRO A 239 -30.77 5.77 12.72
C PRO A 239 -32.22 5.26 12.73
N ARG A 240 -32.79 4.99 11.55
CA ARG A 240 -34.16 4.47 11.38
C ARG A 240 -34.23 2.97 11.59
N ASN A 241 -33.11 2.27 11.42
CA ASN A 241 -32.99 0.84 11.69
C ASN A 241 -31.58 0.53 12.21
N PRO A 242 -31.35 0.61 13.54
CA PRO A 242 -30.02 0.45 14.14
C PRO A 242 -29.39 -0.94 13.96
N ARG A 243 -30.12 -1.89 13.35
CA ARG A 243 -29.61 -3.21 12.99
C ARG A 243 -29.00 -3.25 11.58
N GLN A 244 -29.20 -2.20 10.77
CA GLN A 244 -28.77 -2.11 9.38
C GLN A 244 -27.59 -1.15 9.23
N ILE A 245 -26.61 -1.54 8.40
CA ILE A 245 -25.48 -0.69 8.01
C ILE A 245 -25.92 0.23 6.87
N HIS A 246 -25.33 1.41 6.75
CA HIS A 246 -25.55 2.30 5.62
C HIS A 246 -25.20 1.67 4.28
N ALA A 247 -26.16 1.01 3.64
CA ALA A 247 -26.08 0.55 2.25
C ALA A 247 -26.87 1.52 1.36
N GLY A 248 -26.21 2.22 0.43
CA GLY A 248 -26.87 3.13 -0.52
C GLY A 248 -25.94 4.21 -1.09
N ALA A 249 -26.51 5.13 -1.87
CA ALA A 249 -25.78 6.27 -2.44
C ALA A 249 -25.08 7.07 -1.33
N ALA A 250 -23.75 7.05 -1.35
CA ALA A 250 -22.88 7.76 -0.44
C ALA A 250 -21.91 8.62 -1.24
N THR A 251 -21.54 9.77 -0.69
CA THR A 251 -20.58 10.65 -1.33
C THR A 251 -19.19 10.22 -0.89
N VAL A 252 -18.41 9.70 -1.83
CA VAL A 252 -16.96 9.58 -1.66
C VAL A 252 -16.34 10.87 -2.16
N VAL A 253 -15.76 11.64 -1.24
CA VAL A 253 -14.95 12.80 -1.58
C VAL A 253 -13.52 12.31 -1.75
N VAL A 254 -13.06 12.33 -3.00
CA VAL A 254 -11.63 12.23 -3.31
C VAL A 254 -11.10 13.65 -3.35
N ASP A 255 -10.03 13.90 -2.58
CA ASP A 255 -9.42 15.22 -2.51
C ASP A 255 -9.12 15.80 -3.91
N ILE A 256 -9.37 17.09 -4.10
CA ILE A 256 -9.31 17.69 -5.44
C ILE A 256 -7.88 17.75 -5.97
N ASP A 257 -6.89 17.88 -5.09
CA ASP A 257 -5.48 17.88 -5.49
C ASP A 257 -5.03 16.46 -5.84
N THR A 258 -5.59 15.44 -5.19
CA THR A 258 -5.49 14.03 -5.60
C THR A 258 -6.04 13.84 -7.01
N LEU A 259 -7.26 14.33 -7.29
CA LEU A 259 -7.87 14.24 -8.61
C LEU A 259 -7.07 14.99 -9.69
N LYS A 260 -6.59 16.21 -9.41
CA LYS A 260 -5.73 16.97 -10.33
C LYS A 260 -4.41 16.26 -10.61
N THR A 261 -3.81 15.64 -9.59
CA THR A 261 -2.55 14.89 -9.72
C THR A 261 -2.73 13.63 -10.56
N VAL A 262 -3.86 12.94 -10.44
CA VAL A 262 -4.13 11.70 -11.19
C VAL A 262 -4.59 12.00 -12.62
N MET A 263 -5.37 13.06 -12.83
CA MET A 263 -5.82 13.49 -14.15
C MET A 263 -4.80 14.36 -14.91
N ASN A 264 -3.62 14.65 -14.33
CA ASN A 264 -2.63 15.57 -14.90
C ASN A 264 -3.26 16.91 -15.35
N ILE A 265 -4.23 17.43 -14.57
CA ILE A 265 -4.79 18.77 -14.78
C ILE A 265 -3.73 19.77 -14.31
N SER A 266 -2.65 19.88 -15.07
CA SER A 266 -1.88 21.08 -15.18
C SER A 266 -2.83 22.15 -15.66
N ARG A 267 -2.94 23.25 -14.91
CA ARG A 267 -3.69 24.43 -15.34
C ARG A 267 -3.13 24.85 -16.70
N THR A 268 -3.85 24.56 -17.77
CA THR A 268 -3.81 25.36 -18.97
C THR A 268 -4.75 26.53 -18.75
N SER A 269 -4.15 27.73 -18.80
CA SER A 269 -4.71 29.08 -18.68
C SER A 269 -5.33 29.49 -17.34
#